data_AF-A0A662IRZ9-F1
#
_entry.id   AF-A0A662IRZ9-F1
#
_cell.length_a   1.000
_cell.length_b   1.000
_cell.length_c   1.000
_cell.angle_alpha   90.00
_cell.angle_beta   90.00
_cell.angle_gamma   90.00
#
_symmetry.space_group_name_H-M   'P 1'
#
loop_
_entity.id
_entity.type
_entity.pdbx_description
1 polymer ?
#
loop_
_entity_poly.entity_id
_entity_poly.type
_entity_poly.pdbx_seq_one_letter_code
_entity_poly.pdbx_strand_id
1 'polypeptide(L)'
;MRSRSSHRALSSIVGAMIFIVIFGAAFASLLYMQDRYAKYINSVRETLNEEAERLSEDLEVKFKALNSTAVELTIVNKGQVFTVVDHVWVGDKVFSLDLGLSPGGDSVVLVLNGSQINPDSEVFVVTRRGRIFEGEYEGYYVKRITIENPPGNGELHDFQVEIQLTPDNFNYSRARWNGGDLRFYLYSNATGKLSYWIESWNTQGTSIVWVKVPSLPSGGEVDIYMFYGDKDAASESSFDDVFDIVGEAGLLSVDSRWTETRFLYAYPDSEPPVVVASPSRLNTTSDSEGVVRIWNVTLAGFQACFEEYEYETHGYETVYWLALRRGQWRIGELHVEVGLEETPT
;
A
#
# COMPACT_ATOMS: atom_id res chain seq x y z
N MET A 1 -21.83 -4.47 112.50
CA MET A 1 -21.42 -3.50 111.45
C MET A 1 -19.94 -3.76 111.13
N ARG A 2 -19.57 -3.85 109.84
CA ARG A 2 -18.23 -4.20 109.27
C ARG A 2 -17.91 -5.69 109.05
N SER A 3 -18.36 -6.19 107.90
CA SER A 3 -17.62 -7.15 107.06
C SER A 3 -18.13 -7.00 105.62
N ARG A 4 -17.58 -6.02 104.89
CA ARG A 4 -17.99 -5.75 103.50
C ARG A 4 -16.86 -5.16 102.61
N SER A 5 -15.63 -5.01 103.12
CA SER A 5 -14.56 -4.30 102.40
C SER A 5 -13.55 -5.18 101.64
N SER A 6 -13.35 -6.46 101.98
CA SER A 6 -12.32 -7.28 101.29
C SER A 6 -12.77 -7.82 99.92
N HIS A 7 -14.07 -8.10 99.72
CA HIS A 7 -14.59 -8.55 98.41
C HIS A 7 -14.56 -7.47 97.33
N ARG A 8 -14.62 -6.17 97.70
CA ARG A 8 -14.56 -5.05 96.75
C ARG A 8 -13.15 -4.78 96.21
N ALA A 9 -12.12 -5.10 96.98
CA ALA A 9 -10.72 -4.93 96.56
C ALA A 9 -10.27 -6.04 95.59
N LEU A 10 -10.71 -7.28 95.80
CA LEU A 10 -10.47 -8.38 94.85
C LEU A 10 -11.21 -8.16 93.52
N SER A 11 -12.43 -7.63 93.54
CA SER A 11 -13.18 -7.37 92.30
C SER A 11 -12.58 -6.21 91.47
N SER A 12 -11.97 -5.21 92.11
CA SER A 12 -11.30 -4.11 91.38
C SER A 12 -10.00 -4.56 90.73
N ILE A 13 -9.25 -5.45 91.38
CA ILE A 13 -8.02 -6.05 90.83
C ILE A 13 -8.35 -6.96 89.64
N VAL A 14 -9.38 -7.81 89.77
CA VAL A 14 -9.83 -8.69 88.68
C VAL A 14 -10.36 -7.87 87.50
N GLY A 15 -11.13 -6.81 87.75
CA GLY A 15 -11.58 -5.90 86.69
C GLY A 15 -10.44 -5.17 85.98
N ALA A 16 -9.42 -4.72 86.71
CA ALA A 16 -8.23 -4.10 86.13
C ALA A 16 -7.40 -5.09 85.28
N MET A 17 -7.23 -6.33 85.75
CA MET A 17 -6.55 -7.39 85.00
C MET A 17 -7.29 -7.72 83.70
N ILE A 18 -8.61 -7.89 83.76
CA ILE A 18 -9.45 -8.15 82.57
C ILE A 18 -9.36 -6.97 81.60
N PHE A 19 -9.41 -5.73 82.10
CA PHE A 19 -9.28 -4.54 81.26
C PHE A 19 -7.91 -4.47 80.58
N ILE A 20 -6.81 -4.72 81.29
CA ILE A 20 -5.45 -4.71 80.71
C ILE A 20 -5.31 -5.78 79.63
N VAL A 21 -5.85 -6.99 79.85
CA VAL A 21 -5.80 -8.07 78.86
C VAL A 21 -6.61 -7.74 77.62
N ILE A 22 -7.86 -7.27 77.79
CA ILE A 22 -8.73 -6.90 76.66
C ILE A 22 -8.15 -5.70 75.90
N PHE A 23 -7.75 -4.65 76.62
CA PHE A 23 -7.18 -3.45 76.02
C PHE A 23 -5.84 -3.74 75.35
N GLY A 24 -4.98 -4.53 76.00
CA GLY A 24 -3.70 -4.97 75.42
C GLY A 24 -3.89 -5.81 74.16
N ALA A 25 -4.85 -6.74 74.16
CA ALA A 25 -5.18 -7.54 72.97
C ALA A 25 -5.78 -6.67 71.85
N ALA A 26 -6.67 -5.73 72.17
CA ALA A 26 -7.24 -4.79 71.21
C ALA A 26 -6.17 -3.86 70.61
N PHE A 27 -5.28 -3.32 71.45
CA PHE A 27 -4.18 -2.46 71.03
C PHE A 27 -3.15 -3.22 70.18
N ALA A 28 -2.77 -4.44 70.57
CA ALA A 28 -1.91 -5.30 69.76
C ALA A 28 -2.54 -5.66 68.41
N SER A 29 -3.85 -5.92 68.39
CA SER A 29 -4.60 -6.18 67.14
C SER A 29 -4.62 -4.94 66.25
N LEU A 30 -4.79 -3.74 66.81
CA LEU A 30 -4.73 -2.49 66.06
C LEU A 30 -3.35 -2.26 65.43
N LEU A 31 -2.27 -2.46 66.21
CA LEU A 31 -0.90 -2.34 65.70
C LEU A 31 -0.62 -3.35 64.58
N TYR A 32 -1.08 -4.60 64.75
CA TYR A 32 -0.96 -5.64 63.73
C TYR A 32 -1.70 -5.27 62.44
N MET A 33 -2.92 -4.75 62.56
CA MET A 33 -3.69 -4.27 61.40
C MET A 33 -3.00 -3.10 60.72
N GLN A 34 -2.44 -2.14 61.47
CA GLN A 34 -1.72 -1.00 60.92
C GLN A 34 -0.47 -1.42 60.12
N ASP A 35 0.33 -2.36 60.63
CA ASP A 35 1.49 -2.92 59.91
C ASP A 35 1.06 -3.63 58.62
N ARG A 36 0.01 -4.46 58.68
CA ARG A 36 -0.52 -5.16 57.50
C ARG A 36 -1.06 -4.21 56.45
N TYR A 37 -1.78 -3.15 56.86
CA TYR A 37 -2.24 -2.12 55.95
C TYR A 37 -1.08 -1.35 55.32
N ALA A 38 -0.04 -1.00 56.08
CA ALA A 38 1.13 -0.32 55.55
C ALA A 38 1.85 -1.17 54.47
N LYS A 39 2.05 -2.47 54.74
CA LYS A 39 2.62 -3.41 53.77
C LYS A 39 1.78 -3.52 52.50
N TYR A 40 0.45 -3.63 52.66
CA TYR A 40 -0.48 -3.70 51.52
C TYR A 40 -0.47 -2.42 50.67
N ILE A 41 -0.45 -1.24 51.29
CA ILE A 41 -0.39 0.03 50.56
C ILE A 41 0.95 0.19 49.83
N ASN A 42 2.05 -0.23 50.43
CA ASN A 42 3.36 -0.19 49.77
C ASN A 42 3.41 -1.14 48.58
N SER A 43 2.91 -2.39 48.71
CA SER A 43 2.88 -3.31 47.57
C SER A 43 2.01 -2.80 46.43
N VAL A 44 0.84 -2.20 46.74
CA VAL A 44 -0.03 -1.59 45.74
C VAL A 44 0.69 -0.42 45.05
N ARG A 45 1.37 0.44 45.81
CA ARG A 45 2.14 1.56 45.25
C ARG A 45 3.27 1.07 44.34
N GLU A 46 4.01 0.03 44.75
CA GLU A 46 5.08 -0.56 43.95
C GLU A 46 4.54 -1.10 42.63
N THR A 47 3.46 -1.90 42.67
CA THR A 47 2.81 -2.40 41.45
C THR A 47 2.28 -1.27 40.56
N LEU A 48 1.68 -0.22 41.14
CA LEU A 48 1.21 0.94 40.37
C LEU A 48 2.37 1.71 39.74
N ASN A 49 3.50 1.84 40.43
CA ASN A 49 4.68 2.52 39.91
C ASN A 49 5.33 1.69 38.79
N GLU A 50 5.48 0.37 38.96
CA GLU A 50 5.98 -0.53 37.92
C GLU A 50 5.10 -0.50 36.67
N GLU A 51 3.78 -0.53 36.86
CA GLU A 51 2.83 -0.44 35.75
C GLU A 51 2.85 0.94 35.09
N ALA A 52 2.99 2.02 35.86
CA ALA A 52 3.14 3.37 35.32
C ALA A 52 4.42 3.52 34.50
N GLU A 53 5.54 2.98 34.97
CA GLU A 53 6.80 2.95 34.22
C GLU A 53 6.66 2.11 32.95
N ARG A 54 6.06 0.91 33.06
CA ARG A 54 5.77 0.04 31.91
C ARG A 54 4.98 0.80 30.86
N LEU A 55 3.88 1.42 31.23
CA LEU A 55 3.04 2.20 30.31
C LEU A 55 3.73 3.46 29.75
N SER A 56 4.78 3.95 30.43
CA SER A 56 5.58 5.09 29.98
C SER A 56 6.74 4.70 29.05
N GLU A 57 7.03 3.40 28.89
CA GLU A 57 7.99 2.94 27.87
C GLU A 57 7.46 3.27 26.48
N ASP A 58 8.33 3.80 25.63
CA ASP A 58 7.99 4.13 24.25
C ASP A 58 9.22 3.91 23.38
N LEU A 59 9.22 2.82 22.63
CA LEU A 59 10.30 2.45 21.73
C LEU A 59 9.81 2.57 20.29
N GLU A 60 10.53 3.34 19.48
CA GLU A 60 10.44 3.27 18.03
C GLU A 60 11.37 2.16 17.55
N VAL A 61 10.82 1.20 16.82
CA VAL A 61 11.55 0.02 16.34
C VAL A 61 11.47 0.01 14.82
N LYS A 62 12.63 -0.05 14.16
CA LYS A 62 12.74 0.00 12.71
C LYS A 62 13.69 -1.07 12.22
N PHE A 63 13.39 -1.71 11.10
CA PHE A 63 14.25 -2.76 10.59
C PHE A 63 14.31 -2.81 9.08
N LYS A 64 15.42 -3.31 8.53
CA LYS A 64 15.56 -3.57 7.10
C LYS A 64 16.34 -4.85 6.86
N ALA A 65 16.02 -5.53 5.77
CA ALA A 65 16.77 -6.71 5.37
C ALA A 65 18.14 -6.29 4.83
N LEU A 66 19.21 -6.89 5.37
CA LEU A 66 20.56 -6.75 4.83
C LEU A 66 20.84 -7.81 3.75
N ASN A 67 20.29 -9.01 3.95
CA ASN A 67 20.33 -10.12 3.00
C ASN A 67 19.25 -11.15 3.37
N SER A 68 19.23 -12.30 2.69
CA SER A 68 18.26 -13.38 2.89
C SER A 68 18.33 -14.09 4.25
N THR A 69 19.27 -13.71 5.12
CA THR A 69 19.48 -14.32 6.45
C THR A 69 19.84 -13.31 7.53
N ALA A 70 19.74 -12.01 7.25
CA ALA A 70 20.16 -10.99 8.20
C ALA A 70 19.31 -9.72 8.08
N VAL A 71 18.99 -9.15 9.24
CA VAL A 71 18.25 -7.89 9.37
C VAL A 71 19.07 -6.91 10.21
N GLU A 72 19.08 -5.66 9.80
CA GLU A 72 19.52 -4.53 10.62
C GLU A 72 18.30 -3.99 11.37
N LEU A 73 18.42 -3.87 12.70
CA LEU A 73 17.38 -3.40 13.60
C LEU A 73 17.87 -2.11 14.28
N THR A 74 17.09 -1.06 14.17
CA THR A 74 17.26 0.21 14.87
C THR A 74 16.20 0.32 15.96
N ILE A 75 16.62 0.56 17.20
CA ILE A 75 15.71 0.76 18.34
C ILE A 75 16.03 2.12 18.94
N VAL A 76 15.01 2.96 19.09
CA VAL A 76 15.14 4.30 19.66
C VAL A 76 14.17 4.45 20.84
N ASN A 77 14.66 4.85 22.01
CA ASN A 77 13.81 5.17 23.15
C ASN A 77 13.25 6.60 23.02
N LYS A 78 11.99 6.72 22.61
CA LYS A 78 11.25 8.00 22.56
C LYS A 78 10.59 8.36 23.89
N GLY A 79 10.53 7.39 24.79
CA GLY A 79 9.92 7.52 26.11
C GLY A 79 10.71 8.40 27.07
N GLN A 80 10.08 8.61 28.22
CA GLN A 80 10.62 9.41 29.32
C GLN A 80 11.26 8.55 30.43
N VAL A 81 11.22 7.22 30.26
CA VAL A 81 11.74 6.25 31.24
C VAL A 81 12.89 5.44 30.66
N PHE A 82 13.79 4.99 31.53
CA PHE A 82 14.83 4.05 31.13
C PHE A 82 14.20 2.70 30.81
N THR A 83 14.54 2.16 29.65
CA THR A 83 13.92 0.95 29.11
C THR A 83 15.00 -0.07 28.81
N VAL A 84 14.77 -1.32 29.24
CA VAL A 84 15.66 -2.45 28.95
C VAL A 84 14.97 -3.34 27.94
N VAL A 85 15.60 -3.53 26.79
CA VAL A 85 15.22 -4.54 25.80
C VAL A 85 15.77 -5.89 26.26
N ASP A 86 14.87 -6.84 26.46
CA ASP A 86 15.15 -8.16 27.03
C ASP A 86 15.12 -9.25 25.94
N HIS A 87 14.20 -9.14 24.97
CA HIS A 87 14.15 -10.05 23.82
C HIS A 87 13.81 -9.31 22.54
N VAL A 88 14.32 -9.82 21.41
CA VAL A 88 13.88 -9.45 20.07
C VAL A 88 13.41 -10.70 19.34
N TRP A 89 12.21 -10.65 18.80
CA TRP A 89 11.62 -11.69 17.97
C TRP A 89 11.73 -11.24 16.51
N VAL A 90 12.21 -12.12 15.65
CA VAL A 90 12.30 -11.90 14.19
C VAL A 90 11.75 -13.16 13.52
N GLY A 91 10.51 -13.10 13.03
CA GLY A 91 9.75 -14.29 12.64
C GLY A 91 9.73 -15.32 13.78
N ASP A 92 10.14 -16.55 13.49
CA ASP A 92 10.19 -17.64 14.48
C ASP A 92 11.45 -17.65 15.36
N LYS A 93 12.34 -16.66 15.21
CA LYS A 93 13.60 -16.59 15.96
C LYS A 93 13.50 -15.61 17.12
N VAL A 94 14.04 -16.00 18.27
CA VAL A 94 14.13 -15.15 19.45
C VAL A 94 15.59 -14.94 19.81
N PHE A 95 15.97 -13.68 19.99
CA PHE A 95 17.28 -13.24 20.44
C PHE A 95 17.12 -12.64 21.84
N SER A 96 17.83 -13.18 22.83
CA SER A 96 17.89 -12.58 24.17
C SER A 96 18.92 -11.45 24.18
N LEU A 97 18.52 -10.32 24.73
CA LEU A 97 19.34 -9.13 24.90
C LEU A 97 19.28 -8.67 26.37
N ASP A 98 20.20 -7.80 26.76
CA ASP A 98 20.15 -7.06 28.02
C ASP A 98 20.61 -5.63 27.72
N LEU A 99 19.85 -4.97 26.84
CA LEU A 99 20.21 -3.66 26.31
C LEU A 99 19.41 -2.56 26.99
N GLY A 100 20.09 -1.72 27.77
CA GLY A 100 19.51 -0.53 28.35
C GLY A 100 19.55 0.67 27.39
N LEU A 101 18.44 1.36 27.24
CA LEU A 101 18.31 2.61 26.47
C LEU A 101 17.85 3.73 27.39
N SER A 102 18.63 4.82 27.39
CA SER A 102 18.31 6.02 28.18
C SER A 102 17.11 6.78 27.62
N PRO A 103 16.34 7.51 28.45
CA PRO A 103 15.29 8.39 27.96
C PRO A 103 15.81 9.47 27.00
N GLY A 104 14.94 9.99 26.14
CA GLY A 104 15.23 11.20 25.36
C GLY A 104 15.90 10.95 24.02
N GLY A 105 15.65 9.81 23.38
CA GLY A 105 16.08 9.51 22.02
C GLY A 105 17.34 8.67 21.90
N ASP A 106 17.78 8.01 22.98
CA ASP A 106 18.90 7.06 22.93
C ASP A 106 18.59 5.95 21.93
N SER A 107 19.58 5.55 21.13
CA SER A 107 19.38 4.68 19.98
C SER A 107 20.46 3.61 19.87
N VAL A 108 20.07 2.42 19.45
CA VAL A 108 20.99 1.34 19.08
C VAL A 108 20.72 0.89 17.65
N VAL A 109 21.76 0.40 16.99
CA VAL A 109 21.65 -0.37 15.74
C VAL A 109 22.26 -1.74 15.97
N LEU A 110 21.52 -2.79 15.64
CA LEU A 110 21.87 -4.18 15.84
C LEU A 110 21.79 -4.93 14.50
N VAL A 111 22.67 -5.90 14.31
CA VAL A 111 22.58 -6.83 13.17
C VAL A 111 22.25 -8.20 13.71
N LEU A 112 21.07 -8.71 13.34
CA LEU A 112 20.58 -10.01 13.74
C LEU A 112 20.73 -10.98 12.58
N ASN A 113 21.44 -12.08 12.81
CA ASN A 113 21.71 -13.11 11.80
C ASN A 113 20.94 -14.40 12.13
N GLY A 114 20.34 -15.02 11.13
CA GLY A 114 19.58 -16.27 11.30
C GLY A 114 19.04 -16.80 9.98
N SER A 115 19.06 -18.13 9.83
CA SER A 115 18.37 -18.81 8.72
C SER A 115 16.87 -18.50 8.79
N GLN A 116 16.27 -18.13 7.66
CA GLN A 116 14.85 -17.74 7.49
C GLN A 116 14.46 -16.32 7.95
N ILE A 117 15.43 -15.46 8.32
CA ILE A 117 15.14 -14.04 8.49
C ILE A 117 15.04 -13.38 7.11
N ASN A 118 13.88 -12.85 6.75
CA ASN A 118 13.60 -12.25 5.44
C ASN A 118 12.86 -10.90 5.60
N PRO A 119 12.71 -10.10 4.53
CA PRO A 119 11.91 -8.87 4.55
C PRO A 119 10.48 -9.04 5.08
N ASP A 120 9.94 -10.26 4.98
CA ASP A 120 8.57 -10.57 5.38
C ASP A 120 8.43 -10.90 6.86
N SER A 121 9.55 -11.02 7.59
CA SER A 121 9.57 -11.40 8.99
C SER A 121 9.00 -10.29 9.86
N GLU A 122 8.00 -10.63 10.68
CA GLU A 122 7.55 -9.72 11.74
C GLU A 122 8.66 -9.55 12.77
N VAL A 123 8.86 -8.32 13.22
CA VAL A 123 9.86 -7.99 14.24
C VAL A 123 9.15 -7.44 15.46
N PHE A 124 9.43 -8.03 16.62
CA PHE A 124 8.92 -7.53 17.89
C PHE A 124 10.06 -7.34 18.88
N VAL A 125 10.07 -6.19 19.55
CA VAL A 125 10.98 -5.91 20.65
C VAL A 125 10.21 -6.03 21.95
N VAL A 126 10.71 -6.87 22.85
CA VAL A 126 10.11 -7.12 24.16
C VAL A 126 10.98 -6.49 25.24
N THR A 127 10.39 -5.61 26.04
CA THR A 127 11.08 -4.99 27.18
C THR A 127 11.06 -5.91 28.40
N ARG A 128 11.97 -5.66 29.35
CA ARG A 128 12.02 -6.41 30.61
C ARG A 128 10.75 -6.27 31.46
N ARG A 129 10.01 -5.16 31.29
CA ARG A 129 8.70 -4.95 31.90
C ARG A 129 7.55 -5.61 31.12
N GLY A 130 7.85 -6.33 30.03
CA GLY A 130 6.90 -7.13 29.27
C GLY A 130 6.05 -6.35 28.26
N ARG A 131 6.47 -5.15 27.85
CA ARG A 131 5.85 -4.48 26.69
C ARG A 131 6.43 -5.00 25.39
N ILE A 132 5.58 -5.03 24.37
CA ILE A 132 5.91 -5.46 23.03
C ILE A 132 5.77 -4.25 22.11
N PHE A 133 6.82 -3.98 21.35
CA PHE A 133 6.88 -2.94 20.34
C PHE A 133 7.10 -3.61 18.99
N GLU A 134 6.20 -3.37 18.04
CA GLU A 134 6.30 -3.89 16.69
C GLU A 134 7.29 -3.05 15.88
N GLY A 135 8.12 -3.74 15.11
CA GLY A 135 9.09 -3.12 14.21
C GLY A 135 8.44 -2.66 12.91
N GLU A 136 8.78 -1.45 12.49
CA GLU A 136 8.45 -0.92 11.18
C GLU A 136 9.54 -1.29 10.16
N TYR A 137 9.15 -1.88 9.03
CA TYR A 137 10.09 -2.21 7.97
C TYR A 137 10.45 -0.96 7.14
N GLU A 138 11.73 -0.60 7.05
CA GLU A 138 12.24 0.55 6.29
C GLU A 138 12.85 0.17 4.91
N GLY A 139 12.81 -1.11 4.52
CA GLY A 139 13.31 -1.56 3.23
C GLY A 139 12.25 -1.58 2.12
N TYR A 140 12.67 -2.01 0.93
CA TYR A 140 11.75 -2.38 -0.14
C TYR A 140 11.44 -3.88 -0.08
N TYR A 141 10.16 -4.23 -0.19
CA TYR A 141 9.73 -5.59 -0.49
C TYR A 141 9.99 -5.87 -1.98
N VAL A 142 10.44 -7.08 -2.29
CA VAL A 142 10.77 -7.50 -3.66
C VAL A 142 10.03 -8.79 -3.99
N LYS A 143 9.19 -8.75 -5.01
CA LYS A 143 8.50 -9.93 -5.55
C LYS A 143 9.05 -10.28 -6.92
N ARG A 144 9.56 -11.51 -7.07
CA ARG A 144 9.95 -12.06 -8.38
C ARG A 144 8.71 -12.54 -9.13
N ILE A 145 8.64 -12.23 -10.42
CA ILE A 145 7.57 -12.63 -11.33
C ILE A 145 8.23 -13.26 -12.55
N THR A 146 7.89 -14.50 -12.84
CA THR A 146 8.41 -15.25 -13.99
C THR A 146 7.38 -15.20 -15.10
N ILE A 147 7.81 -14.77 -16.28
CA ILE A 147 6.97 -14.59 -17.48
C ILE A 147 7.42 -15.62 -18.51
N GLU A 148 6.49 -16.43 -18.99
CA GLU A 148 6.75 -17.46 -20.00
C GLU A 148 6.26 -16.99 -21.37
N ASN A 149 7.06 -17.18 -22.42
CA ASN A 149 6.64 -17.05 -23.81
C ASN A 149 6.60 -18.44 -24.46
N PRO A 150 5.41 -19.06 -24.62
CA PRO A 150 5.30 -20.40 -25.18
C PRO A 150 5.92 -20.51 -26.58
N PRO A 151 6.38 -21.72 -26.97
CA PRO A 151 6.90 -21.95 -28.31
C PRO A 151 5.86 -21.62 -29.39
N GLY A 152 6.31 -21.03 -30.51
CA GLY A 152 5.47 -20.74 -31.67
C GLY A 152 5.08 -19.27 -31.85
N ASN A 153 5.30 -18.42 -30.85
CA ASN A 153 5.06 -16.97 -30.94
C ASN A 153 6.23 -16.19 -31.59
N GLY A 154 7.39 -16.83 -31.77
CA GLY A 154 8.64 -16.11 -32.06
C GLY A 154 9.17 -15.37 -30.84
N GLU A 155 10.25 -14.61 -31.02
CA GLU A 155 10.72 -13.66 -30.01
C GLU A 155 9.79 -12.44 -30.00
N LEU A 156 9.38 -12.01 -28.82
CA LEU A 156 8.55 -10.82 -28.63
C LEU A 156 9.41 -9.68 -28.10
N HIS A 157 9.21 -8.48 -28.65
CA HIS A 157 9.89 -7.27 -28.23
C HIS A 157 8.87 -6.25 -27.73
N ASP A 158 9.26 -5.47 -26.72
CA ASP A 158 8.45 -4.37 -26.17
C ASP A 158 7.00 -4.80 -25.83
N PHE A 159 6.86 -6.02 -25.33
CA PHE A 159 5.58 -6.72 -25.18
C PHE A 159 4.93 -6.40 -23.83
N GLN A 160 3.64 -6.08 -23.85
CA GLN A 160 2.86 -5.76 -22.64
C GLN A 160 2.39 -7.05 -21.97
N VAL A 161 2.79 -7.23 -20.72
CA VAL A 161 2.44 -8.41 -19.92
C VAL A 161 1.50 -8.00 -18.79
N GLU A 162 0.36 -8.68 -18.69
CA GLU A 162 -0.59 -8.52 -17.60
C GLU A 162 -0.10 -9.24 -16.34
N ILE A 163 -0.09 -8.53 -15.23
CA ILE A 163 0.27 -9.04 -13.91
C ILE A 163 -0.95 -8.90 -13.01
N GLN A 164 -1.44 -10.04 -12.53
CA GLN A 164 -2.56 -10.10 -11.59
C GLN A 164 -2.05 -10.23 -10.14
N LEU A 165 -2.40 -9.24 -9.32
CA LEU A 165 -2.14 -9.26 -7.88
C LEU A 165 -3.44 -9.59 -7.14
N THR A 166 -3.41 -10.55 -6.23
CA THR A 166 -4.55 -10.99 -5.42
C THR A 166 -4.14 -11.10 -3.96
N PRO A 167 -5.07 -11.09 -2.98
CA PRO A 167 -4.74 -11.29 -1.57
C PRO A 167 -3.95 -12.59 -1.30
N ASP A 168 -4.13 -13.62 -2.14
CA ASP A 168 -3.42 -14.88 -2.02
C ASP A 168 -1.94 -14.78 -2.43
N ASN A 169 -1.61 -13.84 -3.33
CA ASN A 169 -0.27 -13.74 -3.91
C ASN A 169 0.45 -12.43 -3.56
N PHE A 170 -0.24 -11.43 -3.00
CA PHE A 170 0.31 -10.10 -2.74
C PHE A 170 -0.28 -9.49 -1.47
N ASN A 171 0.61 -9.06 -0.57
CA ASN A 171 0.21 -8.42 0.68
C ASN A 171 0.04 -6.90 0.50
N TYR A 172 -1.21 -6.48 0.32
CA TYR A 172 -1.57 -5.07 0.10
C TYR A 172 -1.25 -4.13 1.27
N SER A 173 -1.12 -4.62 2.51
CA SER A 173 -0.79 -3.74 3.67
C SER A 173 0.61 -3.15 3.58
N ARG A 174 1.47 -3.76 2.76
CA ARG A 174 2.86 -3.35 2.57
C ARG A 174 3.01 -2.30 1.48
N ALA A 175 2.09 -2.24 0.53
CA ALA A 175 2.10 -1.25 -0.53
C ALA A 175 1.36 0.04 -0.15
N ARG A 176 1.52 1.08 -0.96
CA ARG A 176 0.69 2.28 -0.89
C ARG A 176 -0.76 1.91 -1.19
N TRP A 177 -1.71 2.63 -0.59
CA TRP A 177 -3.15 2.35 -0.69
C TRP A 177 -3.71 2.29 -2.13
N ASN A 178 -3.02 2.90 -3.10
CA ASN A 178 -3.35 2.89 -4.53
C ASN A 178 -2.30 2.21 -5.42
N GLY A 179 -1.30 1.53 -4.85
CA GLY A 179 -0.21 0.90 -5.60
C GLY A 179 0.79 1.87 -6.25
N GLY A 180 0.75 3.17 -5.92
CA GLY A 180 1.65 4.16 -6.54
C GLY A 180 3.15 3.93 -6.25
N ASP A 181 3.48 3.11 -5.25
CA ASP A 181 4.84 2.78 -4.85
C ASP A 181 5.48 1.61 -5.61
N LEU A 182 4.73 0.96 -6.52
CA LEU A 182 5.26 -0.16 -7.31
C LEU A 182 6.37 0.30 -8.27
N ARG A 183 7.44 -0.50 -8.40
CA ARG A 183 8.49 -0.33 -9.42
C ARG A 183 8.89 -1.67 -10.01
N PHE A 184 9.11 -1.73 -11.32
CA PHE A 184 9.45 -2.97 -12.01
C PHE A 184 10.84 -2.87 -12.65
N TYR A 185 11.61 -3.96 -12.54
CA TYR A 185 12.98 -4.06 -13.02
C TYR A 185 13.26 -5.44 -13.62
N LEU A 186 14.17 -5.52 -14.59
CA LEU A 186 14.68 -6.80 -15.12
C LEU A 186 15.55 -7.56 -14.12
N TYR A 187 16.20 -6.85 -13.19
CA TYR A 187 17.18 -7.45 -12.30
C TYR A 187 16.91 -7.13 -10.83
N SER A 188 17.25 -8.08 -9.95
CA SER A 188 17.02 -8.00 -8.50
C SER A 188 17.82 -6.91 -7.77
N ASN A 189 18.77 -6.27 -8.45
CA ASN A 189 19.53 -5.13 -7.95
C ASN A 189 18.92 -3.77 -8.36
N ALA A 190 17.64 -3.75 -8.77
CA ALA A 190 16.91 -2.57 -9.22
C ALA A 190 17.55 -1.89 -10.46
N THR A 191 18.05 -2.68 -11.39
CA THR A 191 18.55 -2.21 -12.70
C THR A 191 17.69 -2.73 -13.85
N GLY A 192 17.68 -2.01 -14.98
CA GLY A 192 16.79 -2.33 -16.11
C GLY A 192 15.33 -2.01 -15.79
N LYS A 193 15.04 -0.75 -15.45
CA LYS A 193 13.71 -0.26 -15.09
C LYS A 193 12.72 -0.47 -16.24
N LEU A 194 11.51 -0.90 -15.92
CA LEU A 194 10.44 -1.19 -16.88
C LEU A 194 9.27 -0.21 -16.70
N SER A 195 8.68 0.20 -17.83
CA SER A 195 7.43 0.96 -17.83
C SER A 195 6.27 0.08 -17.40
N TYR A 196 5.34 0.65 -16.63
CA TYR A 196 4.17 -0.07 -16.14
C TYR A 196 2.95 0.84 -16.06
N TRP A 197 1.77 0.23 -16.05
CA TRP A 197 0.49 0.90 -15.90
C TRP A 197 -0.42 0.11 -14.97
N ILE A 198 -0.98 0.79 -13.96
CA ILE A 198 -1.98 0.22 -13.07
C ILE A 198 -3.34 0.45 -13.72
N GLU A 199 -3.91 -0.59 -14.33
CA GLU A 199 -5.25 -0.56 -14.91
C GLU A 199 -6.31 -0.49 -13.81
N SER A 200 -6.14 -1.33 -12.78
CA SER A 200 -7.06 -1.39 -11.65
C SER A 200 -6.35 -1.79 -10.37
N TRP A 201 -6.80 -1.22 -9.24
CA TRP A 201 -6.28 -1.52 -7.92
C TRP A 201 -7.43 -1.91 -6.98
N ASN A 202 -7.57 -3.21 -6.75
CA ASN A 202 -8.61 -3.78 -5.89
C ASN A 202 -7.98 -4.68 -4.83
N THR A 203 -7.77 -4.13 -3.63
CA THR A 203 -7.11 -4.81 -2.51
C THR A 203 -7.93 -5.98 -1.94
N GLN A 204 -9.21 -6.11 -2.30
CA GLN A 204 -10.10 -7.21 -1.88
C GLN A 204 -10.32 -8.26 -2.97
N GLY A 205 -9.80 -8.02 -4.18
CA GLY A 205 -9.96 -8.88 -5.34
C GLY A 205 -8.69 -8.90 -6.18
N THR A 206 -8.84 -8.79 -7.50
CA THR A 206 -7.70 -8.75 -8.42
C THR A 206 -7.35 -7.31 -8.78
N SER A 207 -6.10 -6.92 -8.55
CA SER A 207 -5.50 -5.72 -9.15
C SER A 207 -4.77 -6.11 -10.43
N ILE A 208 -4.90 -5.30 -11.46
CA ILE A 208 -4.31 -5.54 -12.79
C ILE A 208 -3.25 -4.47 -13.04
N VAL A 209 -2.03 -4.94 -13.31
CA VAL A 209 -0.89 -4.09 -13.67
C VAL A 209 -0.29 -4.60 -14.97
N TRP A 210 -0.08 -3.72 -15.93
CA TRP A 210 0.58 -4.03 -17.19
C TRP A 210 2.04 -3.59 -17.13
N VAL A 211 2.95 -4.42 -17.62
CA VAL A 211 4.39 -4.11 -17.67
C VAL A 211 4.91 -4.34 -19.07
N LYS A 212 5.63 -3.36 -19.62
CA LYS A 212 6.26 -3.47 -20.94
C LYS A 212 7.63 -4.14 -20.81
N VAL A 213 7.77 -5.35 -21.35
CA VAL A 213 8.98 -6.17 -21.28
C VAL A 213 9.75 -6.10 -22.62
N PRO A 214 11.04 -5.72 -22.63
CA PRO A 214 11.75 -5.40 -23.86
C PRO A 214 12.10 -6.60 -24.75
N SER A 215 12.29 -7.79 -24.17
CA SER A 215 12.53 -9.02 -24.93
C SER A 215 12.00 -10.22 -24.15
N LEU A 216 11.25 -11.08 -24.83
CA LEU A 216 10.78 -12.37 -24.34
C LEU A 216 11.15 -13.45 -25.39
N PRO A 217 12.15 -14.30 -25.12
CA PRO A 217 12.62 -15.30 -26.06
C PRO A 217 11.55 -16.37 -26.33
N SER A 218 11.49 -16.87 -27.56
CA SER A 218 10.51 -17.91 -27.93
C SER A 218 10.76 -19.22 -27.19
N GLY A 219 9.72 -19.77 -26.54
CA GLY A 219 9.83 -20.97 -25.72
C GLY A 219 10.70 -20.78 -24.47
N GLY A 220 10.92 -19.54 -24.04
CA GLY A 220 11.74 -19.19 -22.89
C GLY A 220 10.98 -18.43 -21.82
N GLU A 221 11.71 -18.09 -20.76
CA GLU A 221 11.18 -17.39 -19.59
C GLU A 221 12.05 -16.16 -19.30
N VAL A 222 11.42 -15.12 -18.74
CA VAL A 222 12.10 -13.94 -18.23
C VAL A 222 11.60 -13.65 -16.83
N ASP A 223 12.52 -13.47 -15.90
CA ASP A 223 12.23 -12.97 -14.56
C ASP A 223 12.20 -11.44 -14.57
N ILE A 224 11.18 -10.87 -13.94
CA ILE A 224 11.14 -9.46 -13.56
C ILE A 224 10.95 -9.35 -12.05
N TYR A 225 11.30 -8.20 -11.49
CA TYR A 225 11.27 -7.92 -10.06
C TYR A 225 10.42 -6.69 -9.78
N MET A 226 9.39 -6.88 -8.96
CA MET A 226 8.51 -5.83 -8.48
C MET A 226 8.96 -5.38 -7.08
N PHE A 227 9.37 -4.12 -6.97
CA PHE A 227 9.74 -3.44 -5.73
C PHE A 227 8.57 -2.60 -5.23
N TYR A 228 8.34 -2.57 -3.92
CA TYR A 228 7.28 -1.82 -3.25
C TYR A 228 7.59 -1.65 -1.76
N GLY A 229 6.83 -0.84 -1.02
CA GLY A 229 7.02 -0.61 0.42
C GLY A 229 7.18 0.87 0.81
N ASP A 230 7.60 1.70 -0.13
CA ASP A 230 7.75 3.14 0.05
C ASP A 230 6.41 3.84 -0.20
N LYS A 231 5.57 3.88 0.84
CA LYS A 231 4.19 4.40 0.74
C LYS A 231 4.12 5.89 0.38
N ASP A 232 5.22 6.63 0.48
CA ASP A 232 5.32 8.05 0.14
C ASP A 232 5.74 8.28 -1.32
N ALA A 233 6.24 7.25 -2.01
CA ALA A 233 6.66 7.33 -3.40
C ALA A 233 5.52 7.81 -4.32
N ALA A 234 5.82 8.77 -5.19
CA ALA A 234 4.91 9.20 -6.24
C ALA A 234 4.65 8.07 -7.23
N SER A 235 3.44 8.02 -7.81
CA SER A 235 3.13 7.04 -8.86
C SER A 235 3.91 7.34 -10.13
N GLU A 236 4.48 6.30 -10.73
CA GLU A 236 5.11 6.34 -12.05
C GLU A 236 4.32 5.49 -13.08
N SER A 237 3.11 5.05 -12.71
CA SER A 237 2.20 4.34 -13.61
C SER A 237 1.85 5.23 -14.80
N SER A 238 2.09 4.74 -16.02
CA SER A 238 1.90 5.47 -17.26
C SER A 238 1.35 4.57 -18.35
N PHE A 239 0.13 4.86 -18.83
CA PHE A 239 -0.49 4.12 -19.93
C PHE A 239 0.32 4.30 -21.22
N ASP A 240 0.71 5.55 -21.52
CA ASP A 240 1.40 5.94 -22.76
C ASP A 240 2.80 5.33 -22.88
N ASP A 241 3.49 5.08 -21.76
CA ASP A 241 4.81 4.44 -21.77
C ASP A 241 4.72 2.91 -21.93
N VAL A 242 3.54 2.32 -21.67
CA VAL A 242 3.32 0.86 -21.77
C VAL A 242 2.69 0.48 -23.09
N PHE A 243 1.61 1.16 -23.48
CA PHE A 243 0.84 0.86 -24.67
C PHE A 243 1.10 1.88 -25.77
N ASP A 244 1.26 1.38 -26.99
CA ASP A 244 1.27 2.25 -28.15
C ASP A 244 -0.16 2.74 -28.41
N ILE A 245 -0.37 4.05 -28.31
CA ILE A 245 -1.65 4.65 -28.70
C ILE A 245 -1.83 4.41 -30.20
N VAL A 246 -2.87 3.64 -30.55
CA VAL A 246 -3.22 3.34 -31.95
C VAL A 246 -4.14 4.41 -32.54
N GLY A 247 -4.92 5.09 -31.69
CA GLY A 247 -5.87 6.10 -32.12
C GLY A 247 -6.72 6.62 -30.98
N GLU A 248 -7.65 7.51 -31.31
CA GLU A 248 -8.63 8.05 -30.38
C GLU A 248 -10.01 8.19 -31.06
N ALA A 249 -11.07 8.25 -30.25
CA ALA A 249 -12.43 8.40 -30.75
C ALA A 249 -13.17 9.45 -29.94
N GLY A 250 -14.19 10.06 -30.55
CA GLY A 250 -14.96 11.09 -29.88
C GLY A 250 -16.28 11.41 -30.55
N LEU A 251 -16.90 12.45 -30.01
CA LEU A 251 -18.18 12.99 -30.43
C LEU A 251 -17.96 14.44 -30.87
N LEU A 252 -18.64 14.84 -31.94
CA LEU A 252 -18.64 16.21 -32.42
C LEU A 252 -20.08 16.63 -32.73
N SER A 253 -20.48 17.82 -32.27
CA SER A 253 -21.76 18.42 -32.64
C SER A 253 -21.52 19.34 -33.83
N VAL A 254 -22.08 19.02 -34.99
CA VAL A 254 -21.85 19.74 -36.26
C VAL A 254 -23.18 20.18 -36.87
N ASP A 255 -23.15 21.26 -37.66
CA ASP A 255 -24.21 21.65 -38.57
C ASP A 255 -23.62 21.74 -39.99
N SER A 256 -24.24 22.53 -40.88
CA SER A 256 -23.73 22.81 -42.23
C SER A 256 -22.43 23.64 -42.25
N ARG A 257 -21.92 24.10 -41.11
CA ARG A 257 -20.67 24.86 -41.00
C ARG A 257 -19.52 23.96 -40.53
N TRP A 258 -18.34 24.23 -41.08
CA TRP A 258 -17.10 23.59 -40.65
C TRP A 258 -16.83 23.83 -39.18
N THR A 259 -16.82 22.75 -38.41
CA THR A 259 -16.48 22.73 -36.99
C THR A 259 -15.13 22.05 -36.81
N GLU A 260 -14.21 22.71 -36.12
CA GLU A 260 -12.89 22.16 -35.78
C GLU A 260 -12.98 21.28 -34.54
N THR A 261 -12.28 20.14 -34.56
CA THR A 261 -12.02 19.32 -33.38
C THR A 261 -10.54 19.04 -33.27
N ARG A 262 -10.04 18.99 -32.03
CA ARG A 262 -8.63 18.72 -31.73
C ARG A 262 -8.47 17.33 -31.16
N PHE A 263 -7.38 16.69 -31.55
CA PHE A 263 -6.93 15.45 -30.95
C PHE A 263 -6.44 15.71 -29.53
N LEU A 264 -6.76 14.79 -28.62
CA LEU A 264 -6.27 14.79 -27.26
C LEU A 264 -4.82 14.32 -27.22
N TYR A 265 -4.44 13.43 -28.12
CA TYR A 265 -3.11 12.85 -28.18
C TYR A 265 -2.28 13.47 -29.30
N ALA A 266 -1.00 13.68 -29.00
CA ALA A 266 -0.02 14.02 -30.02
C ALA A 266 0.48 12.72 -30.65
N TYR A 267 0.08 12.46 -31.90
CA TYR A 267 0.58 11.30 -32.63
C TYR A 267 2.07 11.46 -32.95
N PRO A 268 2.89 10.41 -32.76
CA PRO A 268 4.33 10.48 -32.99
C PRO A 268 4.70 10.45 -34.49
N ASP A 269 3.75 10.10 -35.35
CA ASP A 269 3.96 9.94 -36.78
C ASP A 269 4.10 11.29 -37.51
N SER A 270 4.79 11.30 -38.65
CA SER A 270 4.93 12.49 -39.49
C SER A 270 3.69 12.79 -40.33
N GLU A 271 2.80 11.80 -40.50
CA GLU A 271 1.58 11.90 -41.27
C GLU A 271 0.35 11.96 -40.36
N PRO A 272 -0.70 12.72 -40.74
CA PRO A 272 -1.93 12.77 -39.96
C PRO A 272 -2.63 11.40 -39.91
N PRO A 273 -3.34 11.10 -38.79
CA PRO A 273 -4.13 9.88 -38.67
C PRO A 273 -5.23 9.83 -39.72
N VAL A 274 -5.74 8.64 -39.99
CA VAL A 274 -6.95 8.46 -40.81
C VAL A 274 -8.16 8.69 -39.92
N VAL A 275 -9.01 9.63 -40.32
CA VAL A 275 -10.25 9.95 -39.60
C VAL A 275 -11.43 9.38 -40.36
N VAL A 276 -12.26 8.62 -39.66
CA VAL A 276 -13.58 8.18 -40.11
C VAL A 276 -14.62 8.83 -39.20
N ALA A 277 -15.71 9.32 -39.78
CA ALA A 277 -16.79 9.93 -39.03
C ALA A 277 -18.15 9.48 -39.57
N SER A 278 -19.11 9.29 -38.67
CA SER A 278 -20.45 8.81 -38.97
C SER A 278 -21.49 9.55 -38.13
N PRO A 279 -22.67 9.88 -38.69
CA PRO A 279 -23.74 10.46 -37.90
C PRO A 279 -24.25 9.46 -36.84
N SER A 280 -24.68 9.99 -35.70
CA SER A 280 -25.17 9.20 -34.55
C SER A 280 -26.58 8.64 -34.72
N ARG A 281 -27.35 9.19 -35.68
CA ARG A 281 -28.73 8.77 -35.93
C ARG A 281 -28.95 8.61 -37.43
N LEU A 282 -29.56 7.49 -37.81
CA LEU A 282 -30.15 7.29 -39.13
C LEU A 282 -31.66 7.56 -38.96
N ASN A 283 -32.13 8.74 -39.35
CA ASN A 283 -33.56 9.01 -39.33
C ASN A 283 -34.20 8.41 -40.59
N THR A 284 -34.89 7.28 -40.46
CA THR A 284 -35.49 6.55 -41.61
C THR A 284 -36.85 7.10 -42.04
N THR A 285 -37.21 8.32 -41.64
CA THR A 285 -38.56 8.88 -41.85
C THR A 285 -38.60 10.14 -42.73
N SER A 286 -37.43 10.65 -43.14
CA SER A 286 -37.29 11.75 -44.11
C SER A 286 -36.48 11.26 -45.32
N ASP A 287 -36.87 11.66 -46.53
CA ASP A 287 -36.12 11.43 -47.77
C ASP A 287 -34.81 12.27 -47.85
N SER A 288 -34.40 12.87 -46.72
CA SER A 288 -33.21 13.71 -46.62
C SER A 288 -31.96 12.84 -46.46
N GLU A 289 -31.17 12.74 -47.53
CA GLU A 289 -29.84 12.15 -47.50
C GLU A 289 -28.84 13.18 -46.95
N GLY A 290 -28.23 12.86 -45.80
CA GLY A 290 -27.20 13.68 -45.18
C GLY A 290 -25.85 12.95 -45.14
N VAL A 291 -24.77 13.69 -45.39
CA VAL A 291 -23.40 13.19 -45.39
C VAL A 291 -22.53 13.97 -44.41
N VAL A 292 -21.68 13.25 -43.68
CA VAL A 292 -20.60 13.86 -42.91
C VAL A 292 -19.44 14.14 -43.85
N ARG A 293 -19.02 15.41 -43.92
CA ARG A 293 -17.79 15.78 -44.63
C ARG A 293 -16.67 16.00 -43.63
N ILE A 294 -15.48 15.52 -43.98
CA ILE A 294 -14.25 15.70 -43.23
C ILE A 294 -13.28 16.50 -44.10
N TRP A 295 -12.61 17.48 -43.51
CA TRP A 295 -11.65 18.34 -44.18
C TRP A 295 -10.46 18.68 -43.28
N ASN A 296 -9.34 19.07 -43.90
CA ASN A 296 -8.13 19.57 -43.23
C ASN A 296 -7.69 18.69 -42.05
N VAL A 297 -7.51 17.40 -42.30
CA VAL A 297 -6.96 16.47 -41.30
C VAL A 297 -5.47 16.76 -41.15
N THR A 298 -5.06 17.11 -39.93
CA THR A 298 -3.68 17.44 -39.55
C THR A 298 -3.27 16.59 -38.35
N LEU A 299 -2.01 16.69 -37.90
CA LEU A 299 -1.57 16.02 -36.67
C LEU A 299 -2.26 16.55 -35.39
N ALA A 300 -2.88 17.73 -35.44
CA ALA A 300 -3.51 18.37 -34.28
C ALA A 300 -5.04 18.16 -34.22
N GLY A 301 -5.67 17.74 -35.32
CA GLY A 301 -7.12 17.65 -35.43
C GLY A 301 -7.62 17.72 -36.86
N PHE A 302 -8.94 17.86 -37.00
CA PHE A 302 -9.63 17.94 -38.29
C PHE A 302 -10.85 18.85 -38.21
N GLN A 303 -11.45 19.13 -39.37
CA GLN A 303 -12.71 19.85 -39.47
C GLN A 303 -13.79 18.93 -40.03
N ALA A 304 -15.01 19.04 -39.52
CA ALA A 304 -16.16 18.32 -40.06
C ALA A 304 -17.43 19.16 -40.08
N CYS A 305 -18.35 18.81 -40.99
CA CYS A 305 -19.69 19.37 -41.08
C CYS A 305 -20.68 18.28 -41.54
N PHE A 306 -21.97 18.54 -41.36
CA PHE A 306 -23.04 17.71 -41.87
C PHE A 306 -23.76 18.44 -43.01
N GLU A 307 -23.84 17.81 -44.17
CA GLU A 307 -24.44 18.39 -45.38
C GLU A 307 -25.59 17.52 -45.88
N GLU A 308 -26.74 18.13 -46.11
CA GLU A 308 -27.88 17.51 -46.78
C GLU A 308 -28.01 18.01 -48.22
N TYR A 309 -28.55 17.19 -49.12
CA TYR A 309 -28.66 17.50 -50.54
C TYR A 309 -29.60 18.66 -50.85
N GLU A 310 -30.62 18.88 -50.02
CA GLU A 310 -31.48 20.06 -50.11
C GLU A 310 -30.86 21.15 -49.23
N TYR A 311 -30.52 22.29 -49.82
CA TYR A 311 -29.76 23.42 -49.24
C TYR A 311 -30.48 24.13 -48.07
N GLU A 312 -31.07 23.39 -47.15
CA GLU A 312 -31.69 23.90 -45.95
C GLU A 312 -30.67 23.96 -44.80
N THR A 313 -30.78 24.99 -43.97
CA THR A 313 -30.01 25.08 -42.73
C THR A 313 -30.49 24.00 -41.76
N HIS A 314 -29.73 22.90 -41.65
CA HIS A 314 -30.01 21.82 -40.72
C HIS A 314 -29.64 22.19 -39.28
N GLY A 315 -30.32 21.57 -38.31
CA GLY A 315 -29.99 21.67 -36.89
C GLY A 315 -28.69 20.92 -36.58
N TYR A 316 -28.18 21.12 -35.36
CA TYR A 316 -27.00 20.39 -34.90
C TYR A 316 -27.23 18.88 -34.89
N GLU A 317 -26.30 18.16 -35.51
CA GLU A 317 -26.20 16.72 -35.47
C GLU A 317 -25.02 16.28 -34.63
N THR A 318 -25.17 15.14 -33.95
CA THR A 318 -24.05 14.49 -33.27
C THR A 318 -23.40 13.50 -34.21
N VAL A 319 -22.10 13.64 -34.42
CA VAL A 319 -21.24 12.79 -35.24
C VAL A 319 -20.24 12.06 -34.34
N TYR A 320 -20.17 10.74 -34.50
CA TYR A 320 -19.09 9.94 -33.93
C TYR A 320 -17.90 9.97 -34.87
N TRP A 321 -16.71 10.09 -34.33
CA TRP A 321 -15.49 10.03 -35.12
C TRP A 321 -14.46 9.12 -34.47
N LEU A 322 -13.62 8.54 -35.31
CA LEU A 322 -12.50 7.67 -34.94
C LEU A 322 -11.29 8.11 -35.76
N ALA A 323 -10.20 8.43 -35.08
CA ALA A 323 -8.91 8.76 -35.67
C ALA A 323 -7.92 7.65 -35.34
N LEU A 324 -7.39 6.97 -36.35
CA LEU A 324 -6.42 5.89 -36.19
C LEU A 324 -5.12 6.24 -36.90
N ARG A 325 -4.00 5.90 -36.27
CA ARG A 325 -2.68 6.01 -36.88
C ARG A 325 -2.59 5.09 -38.09
N ARG A 326 -1.87 5.54 -39.12
CA ARG A 326 -1.61 4.75 -40.32
C ARG A 326 -0.75 3.54 -39.96
N GLY A 327 -1.00 2.39 -40.58
CA GLY A 327 -0.25 1.16 -40.31
C GLY A 327 -1.11 -0.09 -40.19
N GLN A 328 -0.46 -1.19 -39.83
CA GLN A 328 -1.11 -2.44 -39.45
C GLN A 328 -1.10 -2.54 -37.93
N TRP A 329 -2.27 -2.73 -37.34
CA TRP A 329 -2.45 -2.77 -35.89
C TRP A 329 -3.21 -4.02 -35.48
N ARG A 330 -2.87 -4.55 -34.30
CA ARG A 330 -3.69 -5.55 -33.61
C ARG A 330 -4.33 -4.89 -32.40
N ILE A 331 -5.66 -4.77 -32.43
CA ILE A 331 -6.45 -4.18 -31.35
C ILE A 331 -7.35 -5.29 -30.80
N GLY A 332 -6.95 -5.92 -29.70
CA GLY A 332 -7.58 -7.15 -29.23
C GLY A 332 -7.46 -8.27 -30.28
N GLU A 333 -8.59 -8.86 -30.66
CA GLU A 333 -8.64 -9.89 -31.72
C GLU A 333 -8.70 -9.31 -33.14
N LEU A 334 -8.86 -7.99 -33.29
CA LEU A 334 -9.04 -7.35 -34.58
C LEU A 334 -7.69 -7.02 -35.22
N HIS A 335 -7.50 -7.44 -36.47
CA HIS A 335 -6.42 -6.97 -37.33
C HIS A 335 -6.94 -5.80 -38.17
N VAL A 336 -6.33 -4.62 -38.01
CA VAL A 336 -6.76 -3.39 -38.65
C VAL A 336 -5.64 -2.86 -39.53
N GLU A 337 -5.97 -2.57 -40.78
CA GLU A 337 -5.10 -1.87 -41.72
C GLU A 337 -5.64 -0.47 -41.96
N VAL A 338 -4.82 0.54 -41.69
CA VAL A 338 -5.24 1.94 -41.69
C VAL A 338 -4.38 2.71 -42.70
N GLY A 339 -5.00 3.18 -43.78
CA GLY A 339 -4.36 4.07 -44.76
C GLY A 339 -3.20 3.43 -45.54
N LEU A 340 -3.20 2.11 -45.72
CA LEU A 340 -2.15 1.37 -46.45
C LEU A 340 -2.42 1.19 -47.94
N GLU A 341 -3.68 1.29 -48.36
CA GLU A 341 -4.07 1.30 -49.78
C GLU A 341 -4.51 2.71 -50.17
N GLU A 342 -3.90 3.24 -51.23
CA GLU A 342 -4.48 4.38 -51.95
C GLU A 342 -5.64 3.85 -52.79
N THR A 343 -6.83 4.42 -52.62
CA THR A 343 -7.95 4.14 -53.51
C THR A 343 -7.51 4.45 -54.94
N PRO A 344 -7.61 3.52 -55.90
CA PRO A 344 -7.27 3.80 -57.29
C PRO A 344 -8.09 4.99 -57.78
N THR A 345 -7.40 6.06 -58.18
CA THR A 345 -8.01 7.29 -58.73
C THR A 345 -8.67 7.06 -60.07
#